data_AF-A0A499V828-F1
#
_entry.id   AF-A0A499V828-F1
#
_cell.length_a   1.000
_cell.length_b   1.000
_cell.length_c   1.000
_cell.angle_alpha   90.00
_cell.angle_beta   90.00
_cell.angle_gamma   90.00
#
_symmetry.space_group_name_H-M   'P 1'
#
loop_
_entity.id
_entity.type
_entity.pdbx_description
1 polymer ?
#
loop_
_entity_poly.entity_id
_entity_poly.type
_entity_poly.pdbx_seq_one_letter_code
_entity_poly.pdbx_strand_id
1 'polypeptide(L)'
;MNVLLNSEVRGVVEGDDVLRAIVVENNRTGERRNLVVRAMFVFIGTRPRTAWLGDVVALDDRGFVLTGASAQARASGTVWEGQGRTCLGLETSLPGVFAAGDVRSGSVKRVASAAGEGAMAVHQVHEHLGHTTVDVARHPDDPEAPSGRFAEPGGGRNTSPAN
;
A
#
# COMPACT_ATOMS: atom_id res chain seq x y z
N MET A 1 28.32 23.44 4.70
CA MET A 1 27.13 22.83 5.32
C MET A 1 27.29 22.91 6.83
N ASN A 2 26.33 23.48 7.55
CA ASN A 2 26.36 23.59 9.01
C ASN A 2 25.30 22.67 9.60
N VAL A 3 25.66 21.88 10.61
CA VAL A 3 24.77 20.93 11.29
C VAL A 3 24.62 21.38 12.73
N LEU A 4 23.38 21.70 13.11
CA LEU A 4 23.06 22.16 14.46
C LEU A 4 22.41 21.01 15.24
N LEU A 5 23.21 20.32 16.05
CA LEU A 5 22.71 19.28 16.95
C LEU A 5 21.99 19.89 18.15
N ASN A 6 21.12 19.10 18.80
CA ASN A 6 20.32 19.53 19.96
C ASN A 6 19.54 20.82 19.72
N SER A 7 19.21 21.13 18.47
CA SER A 7 18.62 22.40 18.09
C SER A 7 17.23 22.19 17.54
N GLU A 8 16.28 23.01 17.99
CA GLU A 8 14.88 22.94 17.57
C GLU A 8 14.42 24.29 17.04
N VAL A 9 13.60 24.27 15.98
CA VAL A 9 12.97 25.49 15.45
C VAL A 9 11.79 25.85 16.35
N ARG A 10 11.85 27.02 16.99
CA ARG A 10 10.80 27.54 17.89
C ARG A 10 9.85 28.53 17.22
N GLY A 11 10.22 29.06 16.06
CA GLY A 11 9.41 30.03 15.35
C GLY A 11 10.02 30.45 14.03
N VAL A 12 9.24 31.20 13.27
CA VAL A 12 9.64 31.81 11.99
C VAL A 12 9.56 33.33 12.12
N VAL A 13 10.40 34.03 11.37
CA VAL A 13 10.34 35.47 11.20
C VAL A 13 9.93 35.73 9.76
N GLU A 14 8.78 36.38 9.60
CA GLU A 14 8.17 36.69 8.31
C GLU A 14 8.41 38.16 7.97
N GLY A 15 8.41 38.48 6.67
CA GLY A 15 8.37 39.85 6.19
C GLY A 15 7.96 39.88 4.73
N ASP A 16 6.92 40.64 4.40
CA ASP A 16 6.29 40.69 3.06
C ASP A 16 5.85 39.30 2.56
N ASP A 17 5.15 38.53 3.41
CA ASP A 17 4.69 37.15 3.14
C ASP A 17 5.79 36.14 2.78
N VAL A 18 7.06 36.46 3.05
CA VAL A 18 8.19 35.55 2.83
C VAL A 18 8.97 35.28 4.12
N LEU A 19 9.53 34.07 4.22
CA LEU A 19 10.42 33.68 5.31
C LEU A 19 11.71 34.52 5.26
N ARG A 20 12.06 35.14 6.39
CA ARG A 20 13.30 35.94 6.56
C ARG A 20 14.29 35.29 7.50
N ALA A 21 13.81 34.62 8.54
CA ALA A 21 14.65 33.89 9.49
C ALA A 21 13.86 32.80 10.21
N ILE A 22 14.58 31.90 10.86
CA ILE A 22 14.03 30.96 11.84
C ILE A 22 14.62 31.24 13.22
N VAL A 23 13.81 31.07 14.26
CA VAL A 23 14.26 31.11 15.64
C VAL A 23 14.66 29.68 16.03
N VAL A 24 15.93 29.48 16.37
CA VAL A 24 16.45 28.18 16.78
C VAL A 24 16.86 28.23 18.24
N GLU A 25 16.43 27.24 19.01
CA GLU A 25 16.80 27.04 20.41
C GLU A 25 17.70 25.82 20.55
N ASN A 26 18.79 25.94 21.31
CA ASN A 26 19.59 24.79 21.72
C ASN A 26 18.97 24.16 22.98
N ASN A 27 18.44 22.95 22.85
CA ASN A 27 17.73 22.21 23.91
C ASN A 27 18.61 21.85 25.11
N ARG A 28 19.94 21.95 25.02
CA ARG A 28 20.85 21.72 26.15
C ARG A 28 21.18 22.98 26.94
N THR A 29 21.25 24.13 26.26
CA THR A 29 21.68 25.39 26.88
C THR A 29 20.53 26.39 27.07
N GLY A 30 19.42 26.21 26.37
CA GLY A 30 18.30 27.16 26.31
C GLY A 30 18.59 28.39 25.44
N GLU A 31 19.78 28.50 24.83
CA GLU A 31 20.16 29.65 24.02
C GLU A 31 19.30 29.72 22.74
N ARG A 32 18.75 30.90 22.46
CA ARG A 32 17.99 31.20 21.26
C ARG A 32 18.76 32.11 20.32
N ARG A 33 18.68 31.83 19.02
CA ARG A 33 19.25 32.67 17.97
C ARG A 33 18.40 32.69 16.72
N ASN A 34 18.46 33.80 16.01
CA ASN A 34 17.84 33.94 14.70
C ASN A 34 18.84 33.50 13.62
N LEU A 35 18.40 32.60 12.74
CA LEU A 35 19.15 32.22 11.55
C LEU A 35 18.45 32.81 10.33
N VAL A 36 19.12 33.75 9.66
CA VAL A 36 18.62 34.38 8.42
C VAL A 36 18.57 33.32 7.32
N VAL A 37 17.38 33.00 6.85
CA VAL A 37 17.11 32.00 5.81
C VAL A 37 15.93 32.45 4.96
N ARG A 38 15.93 32.08 3.67
CA ARG A 38 14.82 32.39 2.74
C ARG A 38 13.88 31.21 2.48
N ALA A 39 14.30 30.01 2.85
CA ALA A 39 13.52 28.79 2.67
C ALA A 39 13.81 27.82 3.81
N MET A 40 12.80 27.05 4.19
CA MET A 40 12.90 25.96 5.16
C MET A 40 12.19 24.74 4.59
N PHE A 41 12.88 23.61 4.59
CA PHE A 41 12.32 22.33 4.16
C PHE A 41 12.23 21.41 5.38
N VAL A 42 11.02 20.92 5.66
CA VAL A 42 10.73 20.12 6.86
C VAL A 42 10.71 18.63 6.49
N PHE A 43 11.66 17.86 7.03
CA PHE A 43 11.81 16.42 6.79
C PHE A 43 11.67 15.62 8.10
N ILE A 44 10.54 15.76 8.80
CA ILE A 44 10.26 15.09 10.09
C ILE A 44 9.54 13.74 9.96
N GLY A 45 9.37 13.26 8.73
CA GLY A 45 8.62 12.03 8.42
C GLY A 45 7.19 12.29 7.96
N THR A 46 6.39 11.23 7.93
CA THR A 46 4.99 11.27 7.47
C THR A 46 4.10 10.54 8.46
N ARG A 47 2.85 11.00 8.59
CA ARG A 47 1.79 10.35 9.37
C ARG A 47 0.74 9.79 8.41
N PRO A 48 0.41 8.50 8.50
CA PRO A 48 -0.60 7.91 7.62
C PRO A 48 -2.00 8.44 8.00
N ARG A 49 -2.88 8.59 7.00
CA ARG A 49 -4.26 9.05 7.20
C ARG A 49 -5.19 7.88 7.53
N THR A 50 -4.91 7.20 8.64
CA THR A 50 -5.55 5.95 9.05
C THR A 50 -6.46 6.11 10.26
N ALA A 51 -6.58 7.30 10.85
CA ALA A 51 -7.39 7.54 12.04
C ALA A 51 -8.86 7.12 11.87
N TRP A 52 -9.39 7.18 10.65
CA TRP A 52 -10.76 6.78 10.33
C TRP A 52 -10.98 5.25 10.37
N LEU A 53 -9.91 4.45 10.30
CA LEU A 53 -10.01 2.99 10.33
C LEU A 53 -10.34 2.44 11.71
N GLY A 54 -10.14 3.22 12.78
CA GLY A 54 -10.31 2.74 14.16
C GLY A 54 -9.59 1.40 14.37
N ASP A 55 -10.32 0.41 14.88
CA ASP A 55 -9.82 -0.95 15.13
C ASP A 55 -10.23 -1.96 14.03
N VAL A 56 -10.71 -1.50 12.87
CA VAL A 56 -11.19 -2.37 11.78
C VAL A 56 -10.05 -3.18 11.15
N VAL A 57 -8.85 -2.61 11.08
CA VAL A 57 -7.64 -3.28 10.60
C VAL A 57 -6.46 -3.02 11.54
N ALA A 58 -5.56 -3.98 11.63
CA ALA A 58 -4.38 -3.88 12.47
C ALA A 58 -3.40 -2.83 11.92
N LEU A 59 -2.94 -1.95 12.81
CA LEU A 59 -1.94 -0.93 12.52
C LEU A 59 -0.63 -1.24 13.26
N ASP A 60 0.50 -0.73 12.76
CA ASP A 60 1.74 -0.66 13.52
C ASP A 60 1.70 0.46 14.57
N ASP A 61 2.73 0.51 15.42
CA ASP A 61 2.83 1.51 16.51
C ASP A 61 2.91 2.97 16.01
N ARG A 62 3.08 3.18 14.70
CA ARG A 62 3.11 4.49 14.05
C ARG A 62 1.83 4.77 13.25
N GLY A 63 0.85 3.88 13.31
CA GLY A 63 -0.46 3.99 12.66
C GLY A 63 -0.50 3.54 11.20
N PHE A 64 0.53 2.88 10.67
CA PHE A 64 0.50 2.35 9.29
C PHE A 64 -0.19 1.00 9.24
N VAL A 65 -0.90 0.72 8.14
CA VAL A 65 -1.67 -0.53 7.98
C VAL A 65 -0.72 -1.71 7.83
N LEU A 66 -0.90 -2.74 8.65
CA LEU A 66 -0.19 -4.02 8.50
C LEU A 66 -0.80 -4.82 7.35
N THR A 67 0.03 -5.52 6.57
CA THR A 67 -0.42 -6.41 5.50
C THR A 67 0.33 -7.75 5.50
N GLY A 68 -0.18 -8.73 4.76
CA GLY A 68 0.47 -10.02 4.53
C GLY A 68 0.82 -10.73 5.82
N ALA A 69 2.05 -11.25 5.91
CA ALA A 69 2.52 -11.97 7.10
C ALA A 69 2.40 -11.15 8.40
N SER A 70 2.63 -9.82 8.34
CA SER A 70 2.50 -8.95 9.51
C SER A 70 1.05 -8.76 9.93
N ALA A 71 0.12 -8.67 8.97
CA ALA A 71 -1.31 -8.66 9.25
C ALA A 71 -1.77 -10.01 9.82
N GLN A 72 -1.33 -11.11 9.21
CA GLN A 72 -1.69 -12.47 9.65
C GLN A 72 -1.24 -12.74 11.09
N ALA A 73 -0.03 -12.31 11.45
CA ALA A 73 0.49 -12.44 12.81
C ALA A 73 -0.29 -11.61 13.86
N ARG A 74 -1.04 -10.59 13.44
CA ARG A 74 -1.83 -9.72 14.32
C ARG A 74 -3.33 -9.95 14.26
N ALA A 75 -3.80 -10.70 13.27
CA ALA A 75 -5.20 -11.08 13.18
C ALA A 75 -5.54 -12.08 14.28
N SER A 76 -6.75 -11.97 14.82
CA SER A 76 -7.27 -12.92 15.79
C SER A 76 -7.90 -14.10 15.05
N GLY A 77 -7.33 -15.30 15.21
CA GLY A 77 -7.93 -16.56 14.80
C GLY A 77 -7.47 -17.14 13.46
N THR A 78 -8.27 -18.08 12.94
CA THR A 78 -7.98 -18.96 11.81
C THR A 78 -8.65 -18.48 10.52
N VAL A 79 -8.90 -17.17 10.38
CA VAL A 79 -9.83 -16.61 9.38
C VAL A 79 -9.49 -17.02 7.95
N TRP A 80 -8.20 -17.03 7.60
CA TRP A 80 -7.74 -17.51 6.29
C TRP A 80 -7.66 -19.03 6.18
N GLU A 81 -7.38 -19.74 7.29
CA GLU A 81 -7.38 -21.21 7.32
C GLU A 81 -8.79 -21.75 7.02
N GLY A 82 -9.84 -21.10 7.52
CA GLY A 82 -11.23 -21.40 7.17
C GLY A 82 -11.56 -21.15 5.69
N GLN A 83 -10.73 -20.37 4.98
CA GLN A 83 -10.80 -20.13 3.53
C GLN A 83 -9.80 -21.01 2.74
N GLY A 84 -9.09 -21.94 3.41
CA GLY A 84 -8.11 -22.82 2.77
C GLY A 84 -6.90 -22.11 2.17
N ARG A 85 -6.57 -20.90 2.63
CA ARG A 85 -5.46 -20.08 2.12
C ARG A 85 -4.74 -19.32 3.23
N THR A 86 -3.70 -18.58 2.89
CA THR A 86 -3.04 -17.61 3.80
C THR A 86 -3.38 -16.18 3.42
N CYS A 87 -3.03 -15.23 4.30
CA CYS A 87 -3.17 -13.81 4.02
C CYS A 87 -2.29 -13.42 2.83
N LEU A 88 -2.87 -12.72 1.85
CA LEU A 88 -2.13 -12.28 0.66
C LEU A 88 -1.24 -11.07 1.00
N GLY A 89 -0.19 -10.85 0.21
CA GLY A 89 0.87 -9.88 0.53
C GLY A 89 0.41 -8.44 0.85
N LEU A 90 -0.64 -7.95 0.18
CA LEU A 90 -1.25 -6.63 0.44
C LEU A 90 -2.56 -6.68 1.21
N GLU A 91 -3.02 -7.89 1.55
CA GLU A 91 -4.23 -8.06 2.35
C GLU A 91 -3.96 -7.64 3.79
N THR A 92 -4.91 -6.93 4.38
CA THR A 92 -4.85 -6.42 5.75
C THR A 92 -5.23 -7.50 6.76
N SER A 93 -5.37 -7.16 8.04
CA SER A 93 -5.86 -8.12 9.05
C SER A 93 -7.35 -8.46 8.87
N LEU A 94 -8.07 -7.76 7.99
CA LEU A 94 -9.45 -8.06 7.61
C LEU A 94 -9.44 -8.70 6.20
N PRO A 95 -9.83 -9.98 6.06
CA PRO A 95 -9.83 -10.65 4.77
C PRO A 95 -10.65 -9.91 3.71
N GLY A 96 -10.15 -9.88 2.48
CA GLY A 96 -10.75 -9.15 1.36
C GLY A 96 -10.51 -7.64 1.38
N VAL A 97 -9.89 -7.09 2.43
CA VAL A 97 -9.46 -5.69 2.50
C VAL A 97 -7.97 -5.60 2.25
N PHE A 98 -7.57 -4.73 1.33
CA PHE A 98 -6.19 -4.58 0.88
C PHE A 98 -5.68 -3.16 1.08
N ALA A 99 -4.38 -3.02 1.33
CA ALA A 99 -3.72 -1.72 1.46
C ALA A 99 -2.48 -1.64 0.56
N ALA A 100 -2.32 -0.50 -0.12
CA ALA A 100 -1.23 -0.25 -1.06
C ALA A 100 -0.65 1.17 -0.86
N GLY A 101 0.64 1.33 -1.15
CA GLY A 101 1.33 2.61 -1.10
C GLY A 101 1.69 3.05 0.32
N ASP A 102 1.85 4.36 0.51
CA ASP A 102 2.45 4.95 1.71
C ASP A 102 1.65 4.72 3.00
N VAL A 103 0.39 4.29 2.90
CA VAL A 103 -0.44 3.97 4.06
C VAL A 103 0.02 2.68 4.77
N ARG A 104 0.76 1.83 4.05
CA ARG A 104 1.19 0.50 4.50
C ARG A 104 2.46 0.56 5.32
N SER A 105 2.55 -0.31 6.33
CA SER A 105 3.79 -0.46 7.10
C SER A 105 4.88 -1.06 6.21
N GLY A 106 6.10 -0.54 6.34
CA GLY A 106 7.24 -0.97 5.52
C GLY A 106 7.20 -0.53 4.05
N SER A 107 6.28 0.35 3.65
CA SER A 107 6.26 0.91 2.29
C SER A 107 7.56 1.67 1.97
N VAL A 108 7.99 1.57 0.71
CA VAL A 108 9.19 2.27 0.18
C VAL A 108 8.98 3.78 0.10
N LYS A 109 7.72 4.26 0.21
CA LYS A 109 7.34 5.68 0.13
C LYS A 109 7.77 6.34 -1.19
N ARG A 110 7.50 5.63 -2.29
CA ARG A 110 7.84 6.04 -3.66
C ARG A 110 6.66 5.86 -4.58
N VAL A 111 6.46 6.82 -5.48
CA VAL A 111 5.36 6.83 -6.45
C VAL A 111 5.31 5.55 -7.28
N ALA A 112 6.45 5.11 -7.84
CA ALA A 112 6.50 3.90 -8.66
C ALA A 112 6.15 2.63 -7.87
N SER A 113 6.63 2.52 -6.63
CA SER A 113 6.28 1.40 -5.73
C SER A 113 4.80 1.42 -5.39
N ALA A 114 4.24 2.59 -5.06
CA ALA A 114 2.82 2.72 -4.73
C ALA A 114 1.91 2.38 -5.92
N ALA A 115 2.29 2.80 -7.14
CA ALA A 115 1.58 2.45 -8.36
C ALA A 115 1.63 0.93 -8.63
N GLY A 116 2.81 0.32 -8.49
CA GLY A 116 2.97 -1.13 -8.62
C GLY A 116 2.16 -1.92 -7.58
N GLU A 117 2.18 -1.49 -6.32
CA GLU A 117 1.36 -2.08 -5.26
C GLU A 117 -0.15 -1.93 -5.57
N GLY A 118 -0.58 -0.81 -6.15
CA GLY A 118 -1.97 -0.63 -6.58
C GLY A 118 -2.41 -1.67 -7.62
N ALA A 119 -1.58 -1.91 -8.65
CA ALA A 119 -1.86 -2.96 -9.63
C ALA A 119 -1.86 -4.36 -9.00
N MET A 120 -0.92 -4.62 -8.08
CA MET A 120 -0.81 -5.89 -7.35
C MET A 120 -2.00 -6.12 -6.39
N ALA A 121 -2.59 -5.06 -5.83
CA ALA A 121 -3.77 -5.15 -5.00
C ALA A 121 -4.98 -5.62 -5.82
N VAL A 122 -5.17 -5.11 -7.04
CA VAL A 122 -6.24 -5.55 -7.95
C VAL A 122 -6.10 -7.04 -8.29
N HIS A 123 -4.88 -7.50 -8.57
CA HIS A 123 -4.63 -8.91 -8.81
C HIS A 123 -5.01 -9.79 -7.61
N GLN A 124 -4.62 -9.40 -6.39
CA GLN A 124 -4.94 -10.12 -5.16
C GLN A 124 -6.44 -10.06 -4.80
N VAL A 125 -7.15 -9.00 -5.19
CA VAL A 125 -8.62 -8.95 -5.07
C VAL A 125 -9.25 -10.04 -5.95
N HIS A 126 -8.80 -10.21 -7.20
CA HIS A 126 -9.30 -11.28 -8.06
C HIS A 126 -8.96 -12.67 -7.50
N GLU A 127 -7.76 -12.85 -6.97
CA GLU A 127 -7.35 -14.09 -6.29
C GLU A 127 -8.26 -14.39 -5.10
N HIS A 128 -8.49 -13.40 -4.22
CA HIS A 128 -9.40 -13.53 -3.08
C HIS A 128 -10.83 -13.90 -3.51
N LEU A 129 -11.37 -13.26 -4.54
CA LEU A 129 -12.70 -13.57 -5.05
C LEU A 129 -12.78 -14.97 -5.67
N GLY A 130 -11.71 -15.43 -6.34
CA GLY A 130 -11.61 -16.81 -6.85
C GLY A 130 -11.58 -17.86 -5.74
N HIS A 131 -11.07 -17.53 -4.55
CA HIS A 131 -11.17 -18.38 -3.36
C HIS A 131 -12.52 -18.27 -2.65
N THR A 132 -13.27 -17.19 -2.89
CA THR A 132 -14.56 -16.90 -2.27
C THR A 132 -15.72 -17.30 -3.18
N THR A 133 -15.55 -18.30 -4.06
CA THR A 133 -16.66 -18.82 -4.87
C THR A 133 -17.73 -19.37 -3.93
N VAL A 134 -18.67 -18.51 -3.56
CA VAL A 134 -20.00 -18.88 -3.13
C VAL A 134 -20.62 -19.55 -4.35
N ASP A 135 -21.24 -20.71 -4.17
CA ASP A 135 -22.22 -21.21 -5.12
C ASP A 135 -23.29 -20.13 -5.25
N VAL A 136 -23.11 -19.22 -6.21
CA VAL A 136 -24.22 -18.44 -6.73
C VAL A 136 -25.05 -19.48 -7.47
N ALA A 137 -26.05 -20.03 -6.78
CA ALA A 137 -27.06 -20.86 -7.41
C ALA A 137 -27.49 -20.11 -8.68
N ARG A 138 -27.19 -20.69 -9.85
CA ARG A 138 -27.55 -20.11 -11.15
C ARG A 138 -29.00 -19.69 -11.10
N HIS A 139 -29.29 -18.44 -11.49
CA HIS A 139 -30.68 -18.05 -11.66
C HIS A 139 -31.22 -18.88 -12.84
N PRO A 140 -32.43 -19.47 -12.75
CA PRO A 140 -32.97 -20.35 -13.80
C PRO A 140 -33.09 -19.70 -15.19
N ASP A 141 -32.93 -18.38 -15.27
CA ASP A 141 -33.02 -17.58 -16.50
C ASP A 141 -31.65 -17.13 -17.06
N ASP A 142 -30.53 -17.57 -16.49
CA ASP A 142 -29.21 -17.25 -17.05
C ASP A 142 -29.05 -17.91 -18.43
N PRO A 143 -28.69 -17.15 -19.48
CA PRO A 143 -28.58 -17.69 -20.83
C PRO A 143 -27.45 -18.72 -20.93
N GLU A 144 -27.75 -19.85 -21.57
CA GLU A 144 -26.82 -20.96 -21.77
C GLU A 144 -25.60 -20.50 -22.57
N ALA A 145 -24.39 -20.76 -22.05
CA ALA A 145 -23.16 -20.40 -22.74
C ALA A 145 -23.08 -21.14 -24.09
N PRO A 146 -22.61 -20.48 -25.17
CA PRO A 146 -22.60 -21.09 -26.49
C PRO A 146 -21.68 -22.31 -26.51
N SER A 147 -22.25 -23.45 -26.90
CA SER A 147 -21.55 -24.73 -27.07
C SER A 147 -20.65 -24.69 -28.31
N GLY A 148 -19.51 -24.00 -28.21
CA GLY A 148 -18.49 -23.95 -29.26
C GLY A 148 -17.36 -24.93 -28.99
N ARG A 149 -17.36 -26.09 -29.65
CA ARG A 149 -16.15 -26.93 -29.75
C ARG A 149 -15.09 -26.14 -30.52
N PHE A 150 -13.99 -25.79 -29.87
CA PHE A 150 -12.78 -25.38 -30.56
C PHE A 150 -12.28 -26.57 -31.40
N ALA A 151 -12.32 -26.43 -32.73
CA ALA A 151 -11.74 -27.40 -33.64
C ALA A 151 -10.21 -27.23 -33.65
N GLU A 152 -9.50 -28.28 -33.27
CA GLU A 152 -8.05 -28.42 -33.47
C GLU A 152 -7.72 -28.29 -34.98
N PRO A 153 -6.67 -27.53 -35.38
CA PRO A 153 -6.28 -27.45 -36.78
C PRO A 153 -5.65 -28.78 -37.23
N GLY A 154 -6.34 -29.46 -38.14
CA GLY A 154 -5.94 -30.74 -38.70
C GLY A 154 -4.63 -30.70 -39.48
N GLY A 155 -3.79 -31.73 -39.25
CA GLY A 155 -2.55 -31.96 -39.96
C GLY A 155 -2.75 -32.31 -41.44
N GLY A 156 -2.11 -31.54 -42.32
CA GLY A 156 -1.96 -31.84 -43.73
C GLY A 156 -0.66 -32.58 -43.99
N ARG A 157 -0.75 -33.88 -44.27
CA ARG A 157 0.32 -34.65 -44.94
C ARG A 157 0.41 -34.16 -46.39
N ASN A 158 1.61 -33.82 -46.87
CA ASN A 158 1.86 -33.78 -48.31
C ASN A 158 3.10 -34.60 -48.66
N THR A 159 2.92 -35.44 -49.67
CA THR A 159 3.83 -36.46 -50.18
C THR A 159 4.87 -35.87 -51.13
N SER A 160 6.05 -36.47 -51.13
CA SER A 160 7.21 -36.27 -52.02
C SER A 160 6.86 -36.34 -53.54
N PRO A 161 7.72 -35.90 -54.49
CA PRO A 161 8.96 -36.66 -54.77
C PRO A 161 10.23 -35.86 -55.14
N ALA A 162 11.32 -36.63 -55.11
CA ALA A 162 12.69 -36.43 -55.56
C ALA A 162 12.94 -35.51 -56.77
N ASN A 163 14.02 -34.74 -56.67
CA ASN A 163 15.12 -34.79 -57.64
C ASN A 163 16.44 -34.52 -56.90
#